data_AF-A0A971TH21-F1
#
_entry.id   AF-A0A971TH21-F1
#
_cell.length_a   1.000
_cell.length_b   1.000
_cell.length_c   1.000
_cell.angle_alpha   90.00
_cell.angle_beta   90.00
_cell.angle_gamma   90.00
#
_symmetry.space_group_name_H-M   'P 1'
#
loop_
_entity.id
_entity.type
_entity.pdbx_description
1 polymer ?
#
loop_
_entity_poly.entity_id
_entity_poly.type
_entity_poly.pdbx_seq_one_letter_code
_entity_poly.pdbx_strand_id
1 'polypeptide(L)' 'MHIEIRGAEKLSFRERQVVVMKETGKSTDEISRTLKITASTVATLYNRARSKGYEVVIILPGDVLGIYNEEDQDEEE' A
#
# COMPACT_ATOMS: atom_id res chain seq x y z
N MET A 1 6.30 1.66 -10.35
CA MET A 1 5.25 1.77 -9.30
C MET A 1 5.97 1.90 -7.97
N HIS A 2 5.88 3.08 -7.34
CA HIS A 2 6.44 3.35 -6.01
C HIS A 2 5.28 3.41 -5.02
N ILE A 3 5.33 2.59 -3.96
CA ILE A 3 4.28 2.53 -2.93
C ILE A 3 4.88 2.96 -1.60
N GLU A 4 4.17 3.84 -0.91
CA GLU A 4 4.46 4.23 0.47
C GLU A 4 3.31 3.82 1.39
N ILE A 5 3.66 3.43 2.60
CA ILE A 5 2.68 3.17 3.68
C ILE A 5 2.86 4.28 4.72
N ARG A 6 1.90 5.20 4.78
CA ARG A 6 1.87 6.27 5.79
C ARG A 6 1.18 5.77 7.06
N GLY A 7 1.54 6.32 8.22
CA GLY A 7 1.02 5.86 9.50
C GLY A 7 1.61 4.52 9.98
N ALA A 8 2.69 4.04 9.34
CA ALA A 8 3.33 2.77 9.66
C ALA A 8 3.90 2.73 11.10
N GLU A 9 4.16 3.89 11.70
CA GLU A 9 4.59 4.05 13.10
C GLU A 9 3.51 3.63 14.11
N LYS A 10 2.23 3.72 13.73
CA LYS A 10 1.09 3.28 14.56
C LYS A 10 0.94 1.75 14.59
N LEU A 11 1.53 1.07 13.61
CA LEU A 11 1.43 -0.37 13.43
C LEU A 11 2.43 -1.12 14.33
N SER A 12 2.07 -2.33 14.77
CA SER A 12 3.04 -3.26 15.35
C SER A 12 3.93 -3.84 14.23
N PHE A 13 5.08 -4.42 14.60
CA PHE A 13 5.98 -5.04 13.62
C PHE A 13 5.26 -6.13 12.79
N ARG A 14 4.44 -6.96 13.44
CA ARG A 14 3.66 -8.01 12.77
C ARG A 14 2.57 -7.46 11.87
N GLU A 15 1.91 -6.37 12.28
CA GLU A 15 0.95 -5.66 11.43
C GLU A 15 1.64 -5.09 10.19
N ARG A 16 2.80 -4.43 10.34
CA ARG A 16 3.58 -3.92 9.20
C ARG A 16 3.91 -5.02 8.20
N GLN A 17 4.40 -6.17 8.68
CA GLN A 17 4.71 -7.30 7.80
C GLN A 17 3.49 -7.78 7.01
N VAL A 18 2.34 -7.93 7.68
CA VAL A 18 1.10 -8.36 7.02
C VAL A 18 0.61 -7.32 6.00
N VAL A 19 0.60 -6.03 6.37
CA VAL A 19 0.20 -4.92 5.49
C VAL A 19 1.10 -4.87 4.26
N VAL A 20 2.43 -4.79 4.44
CA VAL A 20 3.38 -4.73 3.31
C VAL A 20 3.16 -5.89 2.35
N MET A 21 3.02 -7.12 2.84
CA MET A 21 2.79 -8.27 1.98
C MET A 21 1.42 -8.20 1.28
N LYS A 22 0.36 -7.76 1.97
CA LYS A 22 -0.97 -7.62 1.37
C LYS A 22 -1.02 -6.56 0.28
N GLU A 23 -0.50 -5.37 0.55
CA GLU A 23 -0.51 -4.24 -0.39
C GLU A 23 0.42 -4.48 -1.60
N THR A 24 1.43 -5.33 -1.44
CA THR A 24 2.28 -5.80 -2.56
C THR A 24 1.70 -7.01 -3.30
N GLY A 25 0.45 -7.39 -3.01
CA GLY A 25 -0.30 -8.39 -3.77
C GLY A 25 -0.16 -9.84 -3.32
N LYS A 26 0.40 -10.12 -2.14
CA LYS A 26 0.53 -11.49 -1.63
C LYS A 26 -0.81 -12.07 -1.15
N SER A 27 -1.05 -13.33 -1.49
CA SER A 27 -2.20 -14.08 -1.00
C SER A 27 -2.09 -14.35 0.51
N THR A 28 -3.24 -14.59 1.16
CA THR A 28 -3.26 -14.91 2.59
C THR A 28 -2.48 -16.19 2.92
N ASP A 29 -2.48 -17.16 1.99
CA ASP A 29 -1.74 -18.42 2.13
C ASP A 29 -0.22 -18.21 2.05
N GLU A 30 0.24 -17.39 1.11
CA GLU A 30 1.66 -17.00 1.03
C GLU A 30 2.09 -16.30 2.32
N ILE A 31 1.32 -15.32 2.80
CA ILE A 31 1.64 -14.59 4.04
C ILE A 31 1.70 -15.55 5.24
N SER A 32 0.73 -16.47 5.33
CA SER A 32 0.67 -17.46 6.41
C SER A 32 1.91 -18.35 6.42
N ARG A 33 2.35 -18.84 5.25
CA ARG A 33 3.56 -19.66 5.10
C ARG A 33 4.83 -18.87 5.41
N THR A 34 4.96 -17.64 4.89
CA THR A 34 6.15 -16.80 5.09
C THR A 34 6.30 -16.37 6.54
N LEU A 35 5.22 -15.93 7.19
CA LEU A 35 5.26 -15.41 8.56
C LEU A 35 5.09 -16.50 9.63
N LYS A 36 4.79 -17.73 9.22
CA LYS A 36 4.51 -18.90 10.07
C LYS A 36 3.37 -18.64 11.06
N ILE A 37 2.28 -18.07 10.57
CA ILE A 37 1.06 -17.77 11.34
C ILE A 37 -0.16 -18.31 10.60
N THR A 38 -1.28 -18.46 11.30
CA THR A 38 -2.53 -18.94 10.68
C THR A 38 -3.17 -17.85 9.82
N ALA A 39 -3.99 -18.26 8.85
CA ALA A 39 -4.79 -17.34 8.04
C ALA A 39 -5.71 -16.45 8.89
N SER A 40 -6.26 -16.97 9.99
CA SER A 40 -7.04 -16.20 10.97
C SER A 40 -6.22 -15.13 11.67
N THR A 41 -4.94 -15.41 11.97
CA THR A 41 -4.01 -14.42 12.55
C THR A 41 -3.69 -13.34 11.53
N VAL A 42 -3.46 -13.70 10.25
CA VAL A 42 -3.28 -12.71 9.17
C VAL A 42 -4.48 -11.78 9.09
N ALA A 43 -5.70 -12.32 9.05
CA ALA A 43 -6.93 -11.51 8.99
C ALA A 43 -7.07 -10.58 10.21
N THR A 44 -6.77 -11.09 11.41
CA THR A 44 -6.83 -10.31 12.65
C THR A 44 -5.84 -9.15 12.65
N LEU A 45 -4.57 -9.42 12.28
CA LEU A 45 -3.53 -8.40 12.20
C LEU A 45 -3.85 -7.36 11.14
N TYR A 46 -4.33 -7.78 9.97
CA TYR A 46 -4.70 -6.88 8.88
C TYR A 46 -5.86 -5.95 9.27
N ASN A 47 -6.92 -6.50 9.87
CA ASN A 47 -8.05 -5.70 10.35
C ASN A 47 -7.64 -4.71 11.43
N ARG A 48 -6.81 -5.15 12.40
CA ARG A 48 -6.27 -4.27 13.44
C ARG A 48 -5.43 -3.14 12.85
N ALA A 49 -4.60 -3.44 11.85
CA ALA A 49 -3.82 -2.42 11.14
C ALA A 49 -4.75 -1.40 10.47
N ARG A 50 -5.78 -1.84 9.74
CA ARG A 50 -6.75 -0.92 9.10
C ARG A 50 -7.46 -0.02 10.11
N SER A 51 -7.84 -0.54 11.27
CA SER A 51 -8.46 0.26 12.34
C SER A 51 -7.54 1.34 12.92
N LYS A 52 -6.21 1.23 12.75
CA LYS A 52 -5.25 2.25 13.18
C LYS A 52 -5.08 3.40 12.17
N GLY A 53 -5.69 3.27 10.98
CA GLY A 53 -5.69 4.31 9.96
C GLY A 53 -4.32 4.53 9.30
N TYR A 54 -3.66 3.46 8.86
CA TYR A 54 -2.56 3.59 7.90
C TYR A 54 -3.12 3.89 6.51
N GLU A 55 -2.32 4.54 5.66
CA GLU A 55 -2.70 4.87 4.29
C GLU A 55 -1.70 4.24 3.32
N VAL A 56 -2.20 3.78 2.17
CA VAL A 56 -1.38 3.28 1.07
C VAL A 56 -1.38 4.35 -0.01
N VAL A 57 -0.21 4.88 -0.31
CA VAL A 57 -0.03 5.95 -1.30
C VAL A 57 0.80 5.39 -2.45
N ILE A 58 0.28 5.52 -3.66
CA ILE A 58 1.05 5.25 -4.88
C ILE A 58 1.63 6.57 -5.35
N ILE A 59 2.95 6.65 -5.47
CA ILE A 59 3.62 7.81 -6.07
C ILE A 59 3.82 7.51 -7.54
N LEU A 60 3.24 8.38 -8.37
CA LEU A 60 3.34 8.33 -9.81
C LEU A 60 4.05 9.61 -10.29
N PRO A 61 5.06 9.48 -11.16
CA PRO A 61 5.56 10.61 -11.93
C PRO A 61 4.42 11.26 -12.73
N GLY A 62 4.40 12.60 -12.82
CA GLY A 62 3.25 13.35 -13.37
C GLY A 62 2.94 13.05 -14.84
N ASP A 63 3.94 12.62 -15.59
CA ASP A 63 3.89 12.18 -16.99
C ASP A 63 3.27 10.78 -17.17
N VAL A 64 3.32 9.92 -16.14
CA VAL A 64 2.91 8.49 -16.26
C VAL A 64 1.41 8.30 -16.43
N LEU A 65 0.60 9.25 -15.95
CA LEU A 65 -0.85 9.15 -16.08
C LEU A 65 -1.39 9.77 -17.37
N GLY A 66 -0.54 10.42 -18.18
CA GLY A 66 -0.96 11.08 -19.43
C GLY A 66 -2.05 12.14 -19.22
N ILE A 67 -2.14 12.71 -18.01
CA ILE A 67 -3.20 13.69 -17.65
C ILE A 67 -2.81 15.09 -18.11
N TYR A 68 -1.51 15.38 -18.18
CA TYR A 68 -0.99 16.60 -18.77
C TYR A 68 -0.71 16.33 -20.25
N ASN A 69 -1.65 16.71 -21.12
CA ASN A 69 -1.35 16.88 -22.54
C ASN A 69 -0.55 18.18 -22.70
N GLU A 70 0.51 18.16 -23.51
CA GLU A 70 1.30 19.34 -23.87
C GLU A 70 0.53 20.35 -24.74
N GLU A 71 -0.77 20.14 -24.97
CA GLU A 71 -1.63 21.02 -25.79
C GLU A 71 -2.15 22.27 -25.06
N ASP A 72 -1.92 22.41 -23.74
CA ASP A 72 -2.26 23.62 -22.98
C ASP A 72 -1.10 24.66 -22.92
N GLN A 73 -0.16 24.62 -23.87
CA GLN A 73 0.93 25.62 -24.00
C GLN A 73 0.80 26.55 -25.22
N ASP A 74 -0.38 26.64 -25.84
CA ASP A 74 -0.66 27.57 -26.94
C ASP A 74 -1.79 28.55 -26.60
N GLU A 75 -1.75 29.21 -25.44
CA GLU A 75 -2.60 30.39 -25.17
C GLU A 75 -1.92 31.35 -24.19
N GLU A 76 -1.00 32.19 -24.69
CA GLU A 76 -0.81 33.58 -24.27
C GLU A 76 0.06 34.29 -25.34
N GLU A 77 -0.63 35.01 -26.25
CA GLU A 77 -0.07 36.05 -27.13
C GLU A 77 0.47 37.25 -26.33
#